data_AF-A0A1I6GTC1-F1
#
_entry.id   AF-A0A1I6GTC1-F1
#
_cell.length_a   1.000
_cell.length_b   1.000
_cell.length_c   1.000
_cell.angle_alpha   90.00
_cell.angle_beta   90.00
_cell.angle_gamma   90.00
#
_symmetry.space_group_name_H-M   'P 1'
#
loop_
_entity.id
_entity.type
_entity.pdbx_description
1 polymer ?
#
loop_
_entity_poly.entity_id
_entity_poly.type
_entity_poly.pdbx_seq_one_letter_code
_entity_poly.pdbx_strand_id
1 'polypeptide(L)'
;MITAKRSRLRRAVLAALVVAGCAAALLWPRPAMTDASYTDGEYAASGTVTAATLSNPSNMTCTVQKTAGIFTSVTIGWQSAYPLTATVGGITVLTASSSVKTSTVTGISSSGTGPYTYTVTLDQSLLLSLVTNLLGSTTTFTVVNAAGTNWTSASLTKTLTMSLAGLNAKCV
;
A
#
# COMPACT_ATOMS: atom_id res chain seq x y z
N MET A 1 53.41 -30.92 58.64
CA MET A 1 52.88 -29.54 58.53
C MET A 1 53.32 -28.77 57.26
N ILE A 2 53.96 -29.42 56.26
CA ILE A 2 54.55 -28.73 55.08
C ILE A 2 53.62 -28.76 53.85
N THR A 3 52.74 -29.75 53.75
CA THR A 3 51.86 -29.98 52.58
C THR A 3 50.71 -28.98 52.47
N ALA A 4 50.17 -28.50 53.60
CA ALA A 4 49.07 -27.53 53.64
C ALA A 4 49.47 -26.10 53.21
N LYS A 5 50.76 -25.75 53.30
CA LYS A 5 51.28 -24.42 52.93
C LYS A 5 51.40 -24.27 51.41
N ARG A 6 51.79 -25.35 50.71
CA ARG A 6 51.89 -25.42 49.25
C ARG A 6 50.53 -25.38 48.55
N SER A 7 49.48 -25.95 49.14
CA SER A 7 48.12 -25.90 48.56
C SER A 7 47.49 -24.51 48.68
N ARG A 8 47.74 -23.79 49.78
CA ARG A 8 47.29 -22.39 49.94
C ARG A 8 48.00 -21.43 48.98
N LEU A 9 49.31 -21.59 48.77
CA LEU A 9 50.04 -20.78 47.78
C LEU A 9 49.54 -21.02 46.35
N ARG A 10 49.30 -22.29 45.96
CA ARG A 10 48.77 -22.60 44.62
C ARG A 10 47.38 -22.00 44.39
N ARG A 11 46.50 -22.03 45.40
CA ARG A 11 45.16 -21.41 45.32
C ARG A 11 45.23 -19.89 45.24
N ALA A 12 46.16 -19.26 45.98
CA ALA A 12 46.37 -17.81 45.92
C ALA A 12 46.89 -17.36 44.54
N VAL A 13 47.82 -18.12 43.94
CA VAL A 13 48.34 -17.83 42.59
C VAL A 13 47.26 -17.99 41.52
N LEU A 14 46.43 -19.03 41.61
CA LEU A 14 45.30 -19.23 40.69
C LEU A 14 44.26 -18.12 40.82
N ALA A 15 43.92 -17.72 42.06
CA ALA A 15 43.00 -16.60 42.28
C ALA A 15 43.55 -15.28 41.72
N ALA A 16 44.85 -15.02 41.91
CA ALA A 16 45.50 -13.84 41.35
C ALA A 16 45.50 -13.83 39.81
N LEU A 17 45.71 -14.98 39.16
CA LEU A 17 45.64 -15.11 37.71
C LEU A 17 44.24 -14.89 37.15
N VAL A 18 43.20 -15.38 37.84
CA VAL A 18 41.80 -15.15 37.43
C VAL A 18 41.43 -13.68 37.55
N VAL A 19 41.81 -13.03 38.65
CA VAL A 19 41.54 -11.59 38.85
C VAL A 19 42.30 -10.74 37.83
N ALA A 20 43.57 -11.08 37.54
CA ALA A 20 44.35 -10.41 36.51
C ALA A 20 43.76 -10.61 35.10
N GLY A 21 43.26 -11.81 34.79
CA GLY A 21 42.57 -12.10 33.53
C GLY A 21 41.27 -11.32 33.37
N CYS A 22 40.46 -11.22 34.43
CA CYS A 22 39.25 -10.39 34.42
C CYS A 22 39.54 -8.90 34.31
N ALA A 23 40.60 -8.40 34.97
CA ALA A 23 41.02 -7.01 34.86
C ALA A 23 41.51 -6.67 33.44
N ALA A 24 42.23 -7.59 32.79
CA ALA A 24 42.65 -7.43 31.40
C ALA A 24 41.46 -7.40 30.43
N ALA A 25 40.41 -8.19 30.68
CA ALA A 25 39.19 -8.18 29.87
C ALA A 25 38.39 -6.85 30.00
N LEU A 26 38.50 -6.16 31.14
CA LEU A 26 37.86 -4.85 31.35
C LEU A 26 38.61 -3.70 30.67
N LEU A 27 39.92 -3.86 30.42
CA LEU A 27 40.77 -2.89 29.72
C LEU A 27 40.79 -3.12 28.20
N TRP A 28 40.14 -4.18 27.71
CA TRP A 28 40.04 -4.43 26.27
C TRP A 28 39.22 -3.31 25.61
N PRO A 29 39.69 -2.73 24.49
CA PRO A 29 38.90 -1.77 23.75
C PRO A 29 37.54 -2.38 23.43
N ARG A 30 36.47 -1.77 23.95
CA ARG A 30 35.12 -2.20 23.59
C ARG A 30 34.98 -1.99 22.09
N PRO A 31 34.49 -2.97 21.32
CA PRO A 31 34.17 -2.74 19.93
C PRO A 31 33.27 -1.51 19.86
N ALA A 32 33.72 -0.49 19.13
CA ALA A 32 32.91 0.70 18.92
C ALA A 32 31.61 0.25 18.26
N MET A 33 30.47 0.68 18.79
CA MET A 33 29.22 0.54 18.06
C MET A 33 29.33 1.48 16.86
N THR A 34 29.76 0.94 15.72
CA THR A 34 29.56 1.60 14.44
C THR A 34 28.07 1.50 14.18
N ASP A 35 27.33 2.58 14.45
CA ASP A 35 26.01 2.75 13.87
C ASP A 35 26.14 2.47 12.37
N ALA A 36 25.39 1.50 11.88
CA ALA A 36 25.43 1.13 10.49
C ALA A 36 24.94 2.35 9.70
N SER A 37 25.85 3.05 9.02
CA SER A 37 25.58 4.28 8.26
C SER A 37 24.85 4.02 6.95
N TYR A 38 23.80 3.19 7.00
CA TYR A 38 22.82 3.01 5.94
C TYR A 38 21.74 4.10 5.98
N THR A 39 22.03 5.25 6.58
CA THR A 39 21.18 6.42 6.49
C THR A 39 21.54 7.15 5.21
N ASP A 40 20.64 7.05 4.23
CA ASP A 40 20.68 7.80 2.99
C ASP A 40 20.80 9.32 3.22
N GLY A 41 21.14 10.06 2.16
CA GLY A 41 21.30 11.51 2.22
C GLY A 41 20.02 12.23 2.71
N GLU A 42 18.84 11.64 2.47
CA GLU A 42 17.57 12.12 3.02
C GLU A 42 17.53 12.10 4.56
N TYR A 43 17.98 11.03 5.22
CA TYR A 43 18.01 10.98 6.69
C TYR A 43 19.05 11.94 7.27
N ALA A 44 20.23 12.05 6.65
CA ALA A 44 21.28 12.96 7.12
C ALA A 44 20.85 14.44 7.07
N ALA A 45 19.99 14.82 6.13
CA ALA A 45 19.51 16.19 5.97
C ALA A 45 18.28 16.53 6.82
N SER A 46 17.39 15.57 7.07
CA SER A 46 16.08 15.83 7.69
C SER A 46 15.86 15.14 9.05
N GLY A 47 16.73 14.19 9.43
CA GLY A 47 16.56 13.37 10.63
C GLY A 47 15.36 12.41 10.59
N THR A 48 14.63 12.37 9.47
CA THR A 48 13.42 11.57 9.30
C THR A 48 13.35 10.98 7.89
N VAL A 49 13.10 9.67 7.77
CA VAL A 49 12.75 9.07 6.48
C VAL A 49 11.26 9.33 6.23
N THR A 50 10.93 10.22 5.30
CA THR A 50 9.55 10.38 4.82
C THR A 50 9.28 9.40 3.67
N ALA A 51 8.41 8.43 3.90
CA ALA A 51 7.96 7.53 2.83
C ALA A 51 7.22 8.34 1.74
N ALA A 52 7.59 8.11 0.48
CA ALA A 52 6.99 8.81 -0.65
C ALA A 52 5.50 8.46 -0.82
N THR A 53 4.55 9.34 -0.54
CA THR A 53 3.13 9.01 -0.70
C THR A 53 2.62 9.29 -2.12
N LEU A 54 1.79 8.41 -2.68
CA LEU A 54 1.05 8.72 -3.90
C LEU A 54 -0.11 9.67 -3.58
N SER A 55 -0.34 10.66 -4.44
CA SER A 55 -1.54 11.50 -4.32
C SER A 55 -2.80 10.67 -4.54
N ASN A 56 -3.85 10.97 -3.77
CA ASN A 56 -5.11 10.24 -3.86
C ASN A 56 -5.90 10.68 -5.10
N PRO A 57 -6.66 9.77 -5.74
CA PRO A 57 -7.66 10.15 -6.73
C PRO A 57 -8.75 11.00 -6.06
N SER A 58 -9.40 11.87 -6.83
CA SER A 58 -10.40 12.82 -6.33
C SER A 58 -11.60 12.93 -7.26
N ASN A 59 -12.65 13.60 -6.79
CA ASN A 59 -13.83 13.99 -7.59
C ASN A 59 -14.50 12.82 -8.33
N MET A 60 -14.67 11.69 -7.65
CA MET A 60 -15.33 10.53 -8.27
C MET A 60 -16.83 10.76 -8.42
N THR A 61 -17.29 10.74 -9.67
CA THR A 61 -18.69 10.83 -10.08
C THR A 61 -19.20 9.47 -10.53
N CYS A 62 -20.46 9.17 -10.26
CA CYS A 62 -21.12 7.95 -10.70
C CYS A 62 -22.53 8.33 -11.18
N THR A 63 -22.73 8.27 -12.48
CA THR A 63 -23.97 8.70 -13.13
C THR A 63 -24.64 7.51 -13.78
N VAL A 64 -25.86 7.20 -13.35
CA VAL A 64 -26.64 6.08 -13.89
C VAL A 64 -27.49 6.57 -15.06
N GLN A 65 -27.40 5.87 -16.19
CA GLN A 65 -28.30 6.07 -17.32
C GLN A 65 -29.42 5.03 -17.31
N LYS A 66 -30.64 5.50 -17.56
CA LYS A 66 -31.84 4.67 -17.60
C LYS A 66 -32.62 4.89 -18.89
N THR A 67 -33.16 3.81 -19.43
CA THR A 67 -34.09 3.85 -20.57
C THR A 67 -35.40 3.23 -20.11
N ALA A 68 -36.51 3.96 -20.22
CA ALA A 68 -37.83 3.54 -19.70
C ALA A 68 -37.80 3.07 -18.22
N GLY A 69 -36.95 3.70 -17.39
CA GLY A 69 -36.80 3.36 -15.96
C GLY A 69 -35.88 2.18 -15.65
N ILE A 70 -35.37 1.50 -16.67
CA ILE A 70 -34.48 0.33 -16.56
C ILE A 70 -33.03 0.78 -16.71
N PHE A 71 -32.13 0.24 -15.88
CA PHE A 71 -30.68 0.46 -15.98
C PHE A 71 -30.14 0.11 -17.37
N THR A 72 -29.39 1.02 -17.98
CA THR A 72 -28.76 0.81 -19.30
C THR A 72 -27.24 0.86 -19.20
N SER A 73 -26.71 1.87 -18.53
CA SER A 73 -25.27 2.03 -18.33
C SER A 73 -24.97 2.87 -17.09
N VAL A 74 -23.71 2.84 -16.65
CA VAL A 74 -23.18 3.75 -15.64
C VAL A 74 -21.93 4.41 -16.17
N THR A 75 -21.82 5.72 -15.99
CA THR A 75 -20.61 6.48 -16.29
C THR A 75 -19.92 6.82 -14.99
N ILE A 76 -18.67 6.39 -14.88
CA ILE A 76 -17.78 6.69 -13.75
C ILE A 76 -16.77 7.72 -14.23
N GLY A 77 -16.63 8.80 -13.47
CA GLY A 77 -15.63 9.84 -13.71
C GLY A 77 -14.79 10.05 -12.47
N TRP A 78 -13.51 10.39 -12.60
CA TRP A 78 -12.64 10.77 -11.49
C TRP A 78 -11.45 11.59 -11.99
N GLN A 79 -10.70 12.17 -11.06
CA GLN A 79 -9.46 12.87 -11.34
C GLN A 79 -8.28 12.17 -10.68
N SER A 80 -7.13 12.20 -11.34
CA SER A 80 -5.87 11.72 -10.78
C SER A 80 -4.68 12.52 -11.32
N ALA A 81 -3.63 12.64 -10.52
CA ALA A 81 -2.37 13.27 -10.92
C ALA A 81 -1.51 12.38 -11.83
N TYR A 82 -1.86 11.09 -11.97
CA TYR A 82 -1.04 10.10 -12.68
C TYR A 82 -1.74 9.59 -13.94
N PRO A 83 -0.99 9.25 -15.01
CA PRO A 83 -1.51 8.71 -16.26
C PRO A 83 -2.13 7.30 -16.10
N LEU A 84 -2.84 6.82 -17.12
CA LEU A 84 -3.34 5.43 -17.20
C LEU A 84 -2.24 4.42 -17.55
N THR A 85 -1.27 4.85 -18.36
CA THR A 85 -0.12 4.04 -18.77
C THR A 85 1.13 4.60 -18.12
N ALA A 86 1.90 3.71 -17.48
CA ALA A 86 3.15 4.10 -16.85
C ALA A 86 4.11 4.64 -17.92
N THR A 87 4.36 5.94 -17.90
CA THR A 87 5.41 6.55 -18.74
C THR A 87 6.69 6.71 -17.91
N VAL A 88 6.57 7.23 -16.69
CA VAL A 88 7.55 7.14 -15.58
C VAL A 88 6.77 7.40 -14.28
N GLY A 89 6.62 6.38 -13.41
CA GLY A 89 5.94 6.52 -12.11
C GLY A 89 4.40 6.59 -12.16
N GLY A 90 3.75 5.83 -11.27
CA GLY A 90 2.30 5.88 -11.00
C GLY A 90 1.36 5.53 -12.16
N ILE A 91 0.33 4.73 -11.89
CA ILE A 91 -0.81 4.49 -12.78
C ILE A 91 -2.10 4.67 -12.00
N THR A 92 -3.14 5.20 -12.63
CA THR A 92 -4.49 5.14 -12.06
C THR A 92 -5.15 3.80 -12.43
N VAL A 93 -5.82 3.17 -11.46
CA VAL A 93 -6.48 1.88 -11.64
C VAL A 93 -7.90 1.97 -11.10
N LEU A 94 -8.87 1.59 -11.95
CA LEU A 94 -10.25 1.41 -11.56
C LEU A 94 -10.59 -0.08 -11.50
N THR A 95 -11.21 -0.49 -10.41
CA THR A 95 -11.74 -1.85 -10.22
C THR A 95 -13.24 -1.79 -9.95
N ALA A 96 -13.95 -2.80 -10.44
CA ALA A 96 -15.35 -3.06 -10.12
C ALA A 96 -15.43 -4.35 -9.30
N SER A 97 -16.13 -4.31 -8.17
CA SER A 97 -16.24 -5.43 -7.23
C SER A 97 -17.70 -5.72 -6.88
N SER A 98 -18.06 -6.99 -6.85
CA SER A 98 -19.26 -7.52 -6.19
C SER A 98 -18.87 -8.39 -4.99
N SER A 99 -19.85 -9.00 -4.34
CA SER A 99 -19.62 -10.03 -3.33
C SER A 99 -18.92 -11.28 -3.87
N VAL A 100 -18.90 -11.48 -5.19
CA VAL A 100 -18.41 -12.71 -5.83
C VAL A 100 -17.12 -12.49 -6.62
N LYS A 101 -16.97 -11.32 -7.24
CA LYS A 101 -15.88 -11.07 -8.19
C LYS A 101 -15.41 -9.62 -8.12
N THR A 102 -14.08 -9.44 -8.18
CA THR A 102 -13.42 -8.16 -8.44
C THR A 102 -12.74 -8.22 -9.80
N SER A 103 -12.84 -7.16 -10.58
CA SER A 103 -12.20 -7.07 -11.89
C SER A 103 -11.72 -5.65 -12.18
N THR A 104 -10.57 -5.57 -12.83
CA THR A 104 -10.03 -4.30 -13.34
C THR A 104 -10.83 -3.84 -14.54
N VAL A 105 -11.19 -2.56 -14.55
CA VAL A 105 -11.93 -1.93 -15.65
C VAL A 105 -10.94 -1.46 -16.71
N THR A 106 -11.21 -1.80 -17.96
CA THR A 106 -10.46 -1.36 -19.15
C THR A 106 -11.28 -0.36 -19.96
N GLY A 107 -10.69 0.24 -21.01
CA GLY A 107 -11.40 1.19 -21.86
C GLY A 107 -11.64 2.56 -21.22
N ILE A 108 -10.79 2.94 -20.26
CA ILE A 108 -10.86 4.24 -19.60
C ILE A 108 -10.36 5.30 -20.56
N SER A 109 -11.15 6.35 -20.79
CA SER A 109 -10.74 7.52 -21.55
C SER A 109 -10.09 8.55 -20.63
N SER A 110 -9.00 9.15 -21.10
CA SER A 110 -8.26 10.21 -20.41
C SER A 110 -8.39 11.53 -21.17
N SER A 111 -8.50 12.63 -20.44
CA SER A 111 -8.36 13.98 -21.00
C SER A 111 -7.56 14.90 -20.07
N GLY A 112 -7.04 15.99 -20.64
CA GLY A 112 -6.19 16.96 -19.94
C GLY A 112 -4.70 16.60 -19.95
N THR A 113 -3.89 17.57 -19.55
CA THR A 113 -2.42 17.45 -19.42
C THR A 113 -1.95 17.48 -17.96
N GLY A 114 -2.86 17.22 -17.02
CA GLY A 114 -2.63 17.21 -15.58
C GLY A 114 -3.41 18.31 -14.82
N PRO A 115 -4.11 17.98 -13.70
CA PRO A 115 -4.56 16.64 -13.30
C PRO A 115 -5.44 16.01 -14.40
N TYR A 116 -5.26 14.71 -14.64
CA TYR A 116 -6.00 13.99 -15.67
C TYR A 116 -7.43 13.75 -15.23
N THR A 117 -8.36 13.95 -16.16
CA THR A 117 -9.76 13.58 -15.97
C THR A 117 -10.02 12.27 -16.68
N TYR A 118 -10.47 11.29 -15.91
CA TYR A 118 -10.77 9.95 -16.37
C TYR A 118 -12.26 9.72 -16.39
N THR A 119 -12.72 9.08 -17.46
CA THR A 119 -14.11 8.66 -17.59
C THR A 119 -14.18 7.28 -18.20
N VAL A 120 -15.16 6.50 -17.77
CA VAL A 120 -15.51 5.23 -18.40
C VAL A 120 -17.02 5.04 -18.33
N THR A 121 -17.60 4.57 -19.43
CA THR A 121 -19.01 4.18 -19.47
C THR A 121 -19.08 2.68 -19.57
N LEU A 122 -19.70 2.06 -18.57
CA LEU A 122 -19.91 0.63 -18.53
C LEU A 122 -21.37 0.36 -18.82
N ASP A 123 -21.65 -0.24 -19.97
CA ASP A 123 -22.97 -0.77 -20.28
C ASP A 123 -23.29 -2.01 -19.42
N GLN A 124 -24.54 -2.43 -19.46
CA GLN A 124 -25.00 -3.59 -18.70
C GLN A 124 -24.23 -4.88 -19.04
N SER A 125 -23.82 -5.07 -20.29
CA SER A 125 -23.12 -6.28 -20.74
C SER A 125 -21.68 -6.35 -20.19
N LEU A 126 -20.97 -5.22 -20.23
CA LEU A 126 -19.63 -5.06 -19.68
C LEU A 126 -19.66 -5.21 -18.16
N LEU A 127 -20.63 -4.61 -17.49
CA LEU A 127 -20.80 -4.77 -16.03
C LEU A 127 -21.07 -6.22 -15.63
N LEU A 128 -21.94 -6.92 -16.37
CA LEU A 128 -22.21 -8.34 -16.11
C LEU A 128 -20.95 -9.20 -16.26
N SER A 129 -20.10 -8.90 -17.24
CA SER A 129 -18.80 -9.56 -17.42
C SER A 129 -17.83 -9.29 -16.26
N LEU A 130 -17.82 -8.07 -15.74
CA LEU A 130 -16.90 -7.63 -14.69
C LEU A 130 -17.24 -8.20 -13.31
N VAL A 131 -18.52 -8.17 -12.91
CA VAL A 131 -18.90 -8.40 -11.50
C VAL A 131 -19.88 -9.54 -11.24
N THR A 132 -20.36 -10.23 -12.28
CA THR A 132 -21.35 -11.35 -12.24
C THR A 132 -22.66 -11.03 -11.48
N ASN A 133 -23.81 -11.40 -12.05
CA ASN A 133 -25.13 -11.25 -11.43
C ASN A 133 -25.43 -9.83 -10.90
N LEU A 134 -25.59 -8.87 -11.82
CA LEU A 134 -25.83 -7.46 -11.49
C LEU A 134 -27.21 -7.20 -10.85
N LEU A 135 -28.19 -8.06 -11.12
CA LEU A 135 -29.57 -7.89 -10.71
C LEU A 135 -29.74 -8.12 -9.21
N GLY A 136 -30.28 -7.13 -8.49
CA GLY A 136 -30.42 -7.19 -7.04
C GLY A 136 -29.08 -7.11 -6.29
N SER A 137 -27.99 -6.74 -6.97
CA SER A 137 -26.63 -6.73 -6.42
C SER A 137 -26.13 -5.31 -6.19
N THR A 138 -25.12 -5.21 -5.32
CA THR A 138 -24.36 -3.98 -5.08
C THR A 138 -23.00 -4.12 -5.73
N THR A 139 -22.66 -3.19 -6.61
CA THR A 139 -21.35 -3.12 -7.26
C THR A 139 -20.56 -1.94 -6.68
N THR A 140 -19.38 -2.20 -6.15
CA THR A 140 -18.47 -1.18 -5.64
C THR A 140 -17.39 -0.89 -6.68
N PHE A 141 -17.34 0.35 -7.12
CA PHE A 141 -16.25 0.89 -7.93
C PHE A 141 -15.20 1.48 -7.02
N THR A 142 -13.95 1.09 -7.23
CA THR A 142 -12.81 1.53 -6.42
C THR A 142 -11.71 2.04 -7.33
N VAL A 143 -11.33 3.29 -7.14
CA VAL A 143 -10.19 3.92 -7.82
C VAL A 143 -9.04 4.04 -6.85
N VAL A 144 -7.86 3.63 -7.30
CA VAL A 144 -6.58 3.83 -6.60
C VAL A 144 -5.53 4.35 -7.59
N ASN A 145 -4.55 5.07 -7.08
CA ASN A 145 -3.31 5.30 -7.80
C ASN A 145 -2.29 4.28 -7.30
N ALA A 146 -1.59 3.61 -8.21
CA ALA A 146 -0.64 2.55 -7.91
C ALA A 146 0.71 2.82 -8.58
N ALA A 147 1.82 2.59 -7.89
CA ALA A 147 3.15 2.58 -8.48
C ALA A 147 3.80 1.22 -8.23
N GLY A 148 3.98 0.44 -9.29
CA GLY A 148 4.36 -0.97 -9.15
C GLY A 148 3.25 -1.81 -8.51
N THR A 149 3.63 -2.87 -7.79
CA THR A 149 2.67 -3.84 -7.23
C THR A 149 2.26 -3.55 -5.80
N ASN A 150 3.07 -2.81 -5.04
CA ASN A 150 2.92 -2.69 -3.59
C ASN A 150 2.63 -1.27 -3.13
N TRP A 151 2.83 -0.26 -3.99
CA TRP A 151 2.62 1.13 -3.63
C TRP A 151 1.27 1.59 -4.13
N THR A 152 0.31 1.80 -3.23
CA THR A 152 -1.03 2.29 -3.58
C THR A 152 -1.42 3.50 -2.74
N SER A 153 -2.17 4.42 -3.33
CA SER A 153 -2.79 5.53 -2.62
C SER A 153 -3.98 5.06 -1.78
N ALA A 154 -4.54 5.95 -0.97
CA ALA A 154 -5.87 5.70 -0.44
C ALA A 154 -6.88 5.53 -1.58
N SER A 155 -7.92 4.72 -1.36
CA SER A 155 -8.93 4.43 -2.35
C SER A 155 -10.06 5.45 -2.33
N LEU A 156 -10.64 5.70 -3.51
CA LEU A 156 -11.86 6.45 -3.69
C LEU A 156 -12.93 5.51 -4.23
N THR A 157 -14.08 5.44 -3.55
CA THR A 157 -15.12 4.45 -3.86
C THR A 157 -16.48 5.08 -4.16
N LYS A 158 -17.22 4.41 -5.04
CA LYS A 158 -18.64 4.67 -5.30
C LYS A 158 -19.39 3.35 -5.47
N THR A 159 -20.62 3.31 -5.00
CA THR A 159 -21.43 2.09 -5.00
C THR A 159 -22.62 2.24 -5.92
N LEU A 160 -22.82 1.30 -6.83
CA LEU A 160 -24.01 1.16 -7.64
C LEU A 160 -24.91 0.10 -7.01
N THR A 161 -26.13 0.49 -6.69
CA THR A 161 -27.16 -0.40 -6.14
C THR A 161 -28.34 -0.42 -7.10
N MET A 162 -28.92 -1.60 -7.34
CA MET A 162 -30.14 -1.76 -8.14
C MET A 162 -30.96 -2.95 -7.65
N SER A 163 -32.28 -2.89 -7.84
CA SER A 163 -33.17 -3.98 -7.43
C SER A 163 -33.19 -5.11 -8.47
N LEU A 164 -33.88 -6.20 -8.12
CA LEU A 164 -34.21 -7.26 -9.08
C LEU A 164 -34.88 -6.62 -10.32
N ALA A 165 -34.47 -7.05 -11.51
CA ALA A 165 -34.79 -6.46 -12.83
C ALA A 165 -34.10 -5.13 -13.22
N GLY A 166 -33.08 -4.66 -12.49
CA GLY A 166 -32.31 -3.47 -12.88
C GLY A 166 -33.07 -2.15 -12.69
N LEU A 167 -34.18 -2.20 -11.94
CA LEU A 167 -34.96 -1.05 -11.54
C LEU A 167 -34.27 -0.31 -10.37
N ASN A 168 -34.65 0.96 -10.19
CA ASN A 168 -34.16 1.80 -9.09
C ASN A 168 -32.63 1.91 -8.98
N ALA A 169 -31.91 1.73 -10.09
CA ALA A 169 -30.47 1.85 -10.11
C ALA A 169 -30.02 3.25 -9.63
N LYS A 170 -29.15 3.30 -8.63
CA LYS A 170 -28.61 4.54 -8.07
C LYS A 170 -27.16 4.37 -7.65
N CYS A 171 -26.39 5.43 -7.80
CA CYS A 171 -25.05 5.51 -7.23
C CYS A 171 -25.08 6.22 -5.88
N VAL A 172 -24.27 5.72 -4.93
CA VAL A 172 -24.03 6.32 -3.61
C VAL A 172 -22.53 6.47 -3.40
#